data_AF-A0A074RV85-F1
#
_entry.id   AF-A0A074RV85-F1
#
_cell.length_a   1.000
_cell.length_b   1.000
_cell.length_c   1.000
_cell.angle_alpha   90.00
_cell.angle_beta   90.00
_cell.angle_gamma   90.00
#
_symmetry.space_group_name_H-M   'P 1'
#
loop_
_entity.id
_entity.type
_entity.pdbx_description
1 polymer ?
#
loop_
_entity_poly.entity_id
_entity_poly.type
_entity_poly.pdbx_seq_one_letter_code
_entity_poly.pdbx_strand_id
1 'polypeptide(L)'
;MGRGYGYLIPYPDVPAEQVHEIYQQSLRRIVYGYGFFVDPFALDSKKVSLGEDESQALKKVKSDLYALGLHPTSIASHYPTPMWLRDTGEEEGWLVILGTGFDLKHHVPISSEMVKRAQAILSTDEEPSWWPMMEFCYPSPKSWLADKEKHMQQATK
;
A
#
# COMPACT_ATOMS: atom_id res chain seq x y z
N MET A 1 -12.63 -24.27 0.87
CA MET A 1 -12.31 -22.98 0.26
C MET A 1 -10.88 -22.64 0.64
N GLY A 2 -9.93 -22.89 -0.27
CA GLY A 2 -8.51 -22.61 -0.01
C GLY A 2 -8.32 -21.11 0.13
N ARG A 3 -7.68 -20.67 1.21
CA ARG A 3 -7.17 -19.30 1.29
C ARG A 3 -6.12 -19.20 0.18
N GLY A 4 -6.48 -18.56 -0.93
CA GLY A 4 -5.51 -18.13 -1.94
C GLY A 4 -4.42 -17.33 -1.24
N TYR A 5 -3.20 -17.37 -1.78
CA TYR A 5 -2.04 -16.64 -1.29
C TYR A 5 -2.36 -15.14 -1.28
N GLY A 6 -2.97 -14.66 -0.19
CA GLY A 6 -3.41 -13.29 -0.10
C GLY A 6 -2.22 -12.37 0.06
N TYR A 7 -2.26 -11.23 -0.62
CA TYR A 7 -1.25 -10.18 -0.46
C TYR A 7 -1.23 -9.73 1.00
N LEU A 8 -0.07 -9.80 1.65
CA LEU A 8 0.07 -9.33 3.02
C LEU A 8 0.02 -7.80 3.04
N ILE A 9 -0.69 -7.22 4.01
CA ILE A 9 -0.67 -5.78 4.28
C ILE A 9 -0.11 -5.48 5.66
N PRO A 10 0.59 -4.34 5.81
CA PRO A 10 1.11 -3.96 7.11
C PRO A 10 -0.04 -3.53 8.02
N TYR A 11 0.08 -3.81 9.32
CA TYR A 11 -0.81 -3.15 10.29
C TYR A 11 -0.51 -1.65 10.32
N PRO A 12 -1.54 -0.80 10.55
CA PRO A 12 -1.31 0.60 10.86
C PRO A 12 -0.47 0.75 12.14
N ASP A 13 0.13 1.91 12.36
CA ASP A 13 0.92 2.15 13.57
C ASP A 13 0.01 2.36 14.80
N VAL A 14 -0.40 1.23 15.37
CA VAL A 14 -1.30 1.15 16.54
C VAL A 14 -0.69 0.28 17.65
N PRO A 15 -1.16 0.42 18.90
CA PRO A 15 -0.76 -0.46 19.99
C PRO A 15 -1.08 -1.94 19.74
N ALA A 16 -0.36 -2.85 20.40
CA ALA A 16 -0.50 -4.30 20.22
C ALA A 16 -1.92 -4.83 20.47
N GLU A 17 -2.67 -4.19 21.37
CA GLU A 17 -4.07 -4.53 21.65
C GLU A 17 -4.97 -4.26 20.43
N GLN A 18 -4.77 -3.12 19.77
CA GLN A 18 -5.52 -2.75 18.57
C GLN A 18 -5.12 -3.60 17.36
N VAL A 19 -3.87 -4.05 17.26
CA VAL A 19 -3.45 -5.02 16.22
C VAL A 19 -4.29 -6.29 16.28
N HIS A 20 -4.51 -6.83 17.48
CA HIS A 20 -5.34 -8.02 17.66
C HIS A 20 -6.79 -7.75 17.29
N GLU A 21 -7.33 -6.61 17.68
CA GLU A 21 -8.71 -6.23 17.35
C GLU A 21 -8.91 -6.08 15.84
N ILE A 22 -8.03 -5.34 15.15
CA ILE A 22 -8.05 -5.18 13.70
C ILE A 22 -7.97 -6.55 13.02
N TYR A 23 -7.10 -7.44 13.50
CA TYR A 23 -7.02 -8.80 12.96
C TYR A 23 -8.35 -9.54 13.08
N GLN A 24 -8.95 -9.59 14.26
CA GLN A 24 -10.22 -10.29 14.48
C GLN A 24 -11.35 -9.72 13.63
N GLN A 25 -11.41 -8.40 13.49
CA GLN A 25 -12.38 -7.75 12.63
C GLN A 25 -12.17 -8.08 11.15
N SER A 26 -10.92 -8.11 10.68
CA SER A 26 -10.60 -8.43 9.28
C SER A 26 -10.99 -9.86 8.86
N LEU A 27 -11.12 -10.79 9.82
CA LEU A 27 -11.62 -12.15 9.54
C LEU A 27 -13.10 -12.18 9.12
N ARG A 28 -13.86 -11.11 9.36
CA ARG A 28 -15.31 -11.04 9.14
C ARG A 28 -15.74 -9.84 8.31
N ARG A 29 -14.80 -8.95 7.96
CA ARG A 29 -15.05 -7.67 7.31
C ARG A 29 -14.07 -7.45 6.18
N ILE A 30 -14.53 -6.76 5.14
CA ILE A 30 -13.66 -6.33 4.04
C ILE A 30 -12.72 -5.25 4.57
N VAL A 31 -11.41 -5.46 4.37
CA VAL A 31 -10.41 -4.41 4.57
C VAL A 31 -10.42 -3.51 3.34
N TYR A 32 -10.42 -2.21 3.56
CA TYR A 32 -10.24 -1.21 2.52
C TYR A 32 -8.88 -0.56 2.65
N GLY A 33 -8.19 -0.40 1.52
CA GLY A 33 -6.96 0.35 1.41
C GLY A 33 -7.27 1.75 0.91
N TYR A 34 -6.74 2.76 1.57
CA TYR A 34 -6.81 4.13 1.10
C TYR A 34 -5.49 4.49 0.41
N GLY A 35 -5.56 4.90 -0.85
CA GLY A 35 -4.37 5.11 -1.64
C GLY A 35 -4.61 5.33 -3.12
N PHE A 36 -3.54 5.17 -3.90
CA PHE A 36 -3.54 5.45 -5.33
C PHE A 36 -3.45 4.15 -6.12
N PHE A 37 -4.28 4.05 -7.15
CA PHE A 37 -4.01 3.13 -8.24
C PHE A 37 -3.21 3.88 -9.29
N VAL A 38 -2.09 3.32 -9.72
CA VAL A 38 -1.18 3.95 -10.66
C VAL A 38 -0.83 2.95 -11.73
N ASP A 39 -1.02 3.35 -12.98
CA ASP A 39 -0.49 2.62 -14.11
C ASP A 39 1.05 2.78 -14.13
N PRO A 40 1.84 1.68 -14.02
CA PRO A 40 3.29 1.75 -14.07
C PRO A 40 3.80 2.43 -15.34
N PHE A 41 3.16 2.23 -16.50
CA PHE A 41 3.56 2.86 -17.76
C PHE A 41 3.20 4.35 -17.81
N ALA A 42 2.17 4.79 -17.09
CA ALA A 42 1.86 6.21 -16.93
C ALA A 42 2.91 6.93 -16.07
N LEU A 43 3.48 6.25 -15.06
CA LEU A 43 4.67 6.74 -14.34
C LEU A 43 5.88 6.83 -15.29
N ASP A 44 6.02 5.87 -16.21
CA ASP A 44 7.13 5.78 -17.15
C ASP A 44 7.07 6.84 -18.25
N SER A 45 5.92 7.09 -18.87
CA SER A 45 5.76 8.15 -19.89
C SER A 45 6.17 9.54 -19.38
N LYS A 46 5.99 9.81 -18.08
CA LYS A 46 6.44 11.04 -17.43
C LYS A 46 7.96 11.07 -17.19
N LYS A 47 8.61 9.91 -16.95
CA LYS A 47 10.04 9.80 -16.59
C LYS A 47 10.99 9.44 -17.73
N VAL A 48 10.52 8.78 -18.79
CA VAL A 48 11.30 8.53 -20.02
C VAL A 48 11.68 9.85 -20.71
N SER A 49 10.93 10.94 -20.47
CA SER A 49 11.32 12.30 -20.86
C SER A 49 12.65 12.78 -20.23
N LEU A 50 13.15 12.07 -19.21
CA LEU A 50 14.39 12.37 -18.46
C LEU A 50 15.55 11.43 -18.80
N GLY A 51 15.38 10.46 -19.71
CA GLY A 51 16.46 9.59 -20.21
C GLY A 51 16.90 8.44 -19.29
N GLU A 52 16.08 8.06 -18.30
CA GLU A 52 16.34 6.92 -17.41
C GLU A 52 15.84 5.57 -17.99
N ASP A 53 16.51 4.47 -17.62
CA ASP A 53 16.04 3.09 -17.85
C ASP A 53 14.78 2.82 -17.02
N GLU A 54 13.72 2.30 -17.66
CA GLU A 54 12.40 1.99 -17.09
C GLU A 54 12.49 1.22 -15.76
N SER A 55 13.37 0.21 -15.70
CA SER A 55 13.57 -0.59 -14.49
C SER A 55 14.15 0.23 -13.32
N GLN A 56 14.97 1.24 -13.63
CA GLN A 56 15.58 2.11 -12.62
C GLN A 56 14.58 3.15 -12.10
N ALA A 57 13.77 3.72 -12.99
CA ALA A 57 12.73 4.70 -12.63
C ALA A 57 11.71 4.11 -11.64
N LEU A 58 11.22 2.89 -11.91
CA LEU A 58 10.28 2.19 -11.03
C LEU A 58 10.92 1.82 -9.68
N LYS A 59 12.19 1.39 -9.67
CA LYS A 59 12.93 1.14 -8.42
C LYS A 59 13.07 2.41 -7.59
N LYS A 60 13.33 3.55 -8.24
CA LYS A 60 13.42 4.84 -7.57
C LYS A 60 12.08 5.24 -6.93
N VAL A 61 10.96 5.09 -7.64
CA VAL A 61 9.61 5.37 -7.07
C VAL A 61 9.38 4.54 -5.81
N LYS A 62 9.64 3.23 -5.85
CA LYS A 62 9.48 2.36 -4.67
C LYS A 62 10.37 2.81 -3.53
N SER A 63 11.64 3.12 -3.81
CA SER A 63 12.58 3.61 -2.81
C SER A 63 12.12 4.92 -2.16
N ASP A 64 11.63 5.87 -2.95
CA ASP A 64 11.15 7.17 -2.47
C ASP A 64 9.87 6.99 -1.61
N LEU A 65 8.97 6.08 -2.00
CA LEU A 65 7.79 5.72 -1.20
C LEU A 65 8.19 5.05 0.12
N TYR A 66 9.19 4.17 0.14
CA TYR A 66 9.69 3.58 1.39
C TYR A 66 10.35 4.63 2.29
N ALA A 67 11.07 5.59 1.71
CA ALA A 67 11.65 6.72 2.44
C ALA A 67 10.58 7.65 3.04
N LEU A 68 9.35 7.65 2.50
CA LEU A 68 8.18 8.31 3.10
C LEU A 68 7.66 7.58 4.36
N GLY A 69 8.15 6.37 4.63
CA GLY A 69 7.72 5.53 5.76
C GLY A 69 6.68 4.48 5.39
N LEU A 70 6.39 4.27 4.10
CA LEU A 70 5.53 3.18 3.66
C LEU A 70 6.24 1.83 3.82
N HIS A 71 5.52 0.85 4.35
CA HIS A 71 6.03 -0.52 4.43
C HIS A 71 6.16 -1.13 3.02
N PRO A 72 7.12 -2.04 2.75
CA PRO A 72 7.26 -2.67 1.45
C PRO A 72 5.99 -3.33 0.91
N THR A 73 5.18 -3.90 1.82
CA THR A 73 3.92 -4.55 1.46
C THR A 73 2.73 -3.59 1.30
N SER A 74 2.94 -2.28 1.46
CA SER A 74 1.96 -1.25 1.09
C SER A 74 1.91 -0.99 -0.41
N ILE A 75 2.80 -1.60 -1.22
CA ILE A 75 2.82 -1.46 -2.66
C ILE A 75 2.55 -2.82 -3.29
N ALA A 76 1.38 -3.00 -3.90
CA ALA A 76 1.07 -4.17 -4.71
C ALA A 76 1.32 -3.86 -6.19
N SER A 77 2.36 -4.44 -6.78
CA SER A 77 2.80 -4.11 -8.15
C SER A 77 2.05 -4.85 -9.28
N HIS A 78 1.17 -5.78 -8.93
CA HIS A 78 0.38 -6.60 -9.84
C HIS A 78 -1.09 -6.57 -9.39
N TYR A 79 -1.63 -5.37 -9.16
CA TYR A 79 -3.01 -5.21 -8.74
C TYR A 79 -3.90 -5.11 -9.98
N PRO A 80 -4.96 -5.93 -10.11
CA PRO A 80 -5.81 -5.93 -11.30
C PRO A 80 -6.39 -4.55 -11.59
N THR A 81 -6.34 -4.13 -12.86
CA THR A 81 -6.90 -2.84 -13.26
C THR A 81 -8.43 -2.84 -13.03
N PRO A 82 -8.94 -1.86 -12.25
CA PRO A 82 -10.36 -1.75 -11.96
C PRO A 82 -11.17 -1.60 -13.25
N MET A 83 -12.35 -2.22 -13.32
CA MET A 83 -13.13 -2.25 -14.57
C MET A 83 -13.42 -0.86 -15.15
N TRP A 84 -13.59 0.16 -14.30
CA TRP A 84 -13.84 1.54 -14.72
C TRP A 84 -12.58 2.29 -15.21
N LEU A 85 -11.39 1.68 -15.10
CA LEU A 85 -10.11 2.19 -15.62
C LEU A 85 -9.57 1.34 -16.78
N ARG A 86 -10.26 0.26 -17.18
CA ARG A 86 -9.78 -0.69 -18.21
C ARG A 86 -9.70 -0.14 -19.63
N ASP A 87 -10.21 1.06 -19.88
CA ASP A 87 -10.08 1.73 -21.19
C ASP A 87 -8.61 2.06 -21.53
N THR A 88 -7.69 1.96 -20.57
CA THR A 88 -6.24 2.13 -20.78
C THR A 88 -5.56 0.92 -21.44
N GLY A 89 -6.24 -0.21 -21.57
CA GLY A 89 -5.72 -1.43 -22.22
C GLY A 89 -4.85 -2.31 -21.34
N GLU A 90 -4.51 -1.87 -20.12
CA GLU A 90 -3.65 -2.62 -19.19
C GLU A 90 -4.45 -3.48 -18.21
N GLU A 91 -4.03 -4.74 -18.04
CA GLU A 91 -4.71 -5.70 -17.17
C GLU A 91 -4.34 -5.54 -15.69
N GLU A 92 -3.19 -4.95 -15.39
CA GLU A 92 -2.65 -4.77 -14.04
C GLU A 92 -1.95 -3.41 -13.86
N GLY A 93 -1.89 -2.93 -12.61
CA GLY A 93 -1.14 -1.74 -12.23
C GLY A 93 -0.63 -1.82 -10.79
N TRP A 94 -0.18 -0.67 -10.25
CA TRP A 94 0.27 -0.56 -8.87
C TRP A 94 -0.83 -0.04 -7.98
N LEU A 95 -1.05 -0.70 -6.85
CA LEU A 95 -1.82 -0.14 -5.75
C LEU A 95 -0.86 0.30 -4.64
N VAL A 96 -0.78 1.61 -4.41
CA VAL A 96 0.02 2.24 -3.34
C VAL A 96 -0.89 2.61 -2.18
N ILE A 97 -0.76 1.89 -1.07
CA ILE A 97 -1.66 1.95 0.10
C ILE A 97 -1.04 2.85 1.17
N LEU A 98 -1.64 4.02 1.40
CA LEU A 98 -1.23 4.96 2.45
C LEU A 98 -1.78 4.57 3.82
N GLY A 99 -2.96 3.97 3.84
CA GLY A 99 -3.65 3.58 5.05
C GLY A 99 -4.65 2.49 4.81
N THR A 100 -5.16 1.91 5.89
CA THR A 100 -6.19 0.86 5.82
C THR A 100 -7.33 1.18 6.76
N GLY A 101 -8.48 0.55 6.53
CA GLY A 101 -9.70 0.84 7.25
C GLY A 101 -10.81 -0.19 7.07
N PHE A 102 -11.84 -0.06 7.90
CA PHE A 102 -13.12 -0.76 7.73
C PHE A 102 -14.22 0.26 7.42
N ASP A 103 -15.22 -0.14 6.64
CA ASP A 103 -16.35 0.73 6.22
C ASP A 103 -15.89 2.11 5.72
N LEU A 104 -14.79 2.16 4.97
CA LEU A 104 -14.21 3.40 4.43
C LEU A 104 -13.81 4.41 5.53
N LYS A 105 -13.48 3.91 6.73
CA LYS A 105 -12.94 4.69 7.84
C LYS A 105 -11.55 4.19 8.19
N HIS A 106 -10.60 5.11 8.23
CA HIS A 106 -9.23 4.82 8.61
C HIS A 106 -9.12 4.19 9.99
N HIS A 107 -8.21 3.22 10.14
CA HIS A 107 -7.74 2.79 11.45
C HIS A 107 -6.97 3.90 12.16
N VAL A 108 -6.12 4.61 11.43
CA VAL A 108 -5.30 5.73 11.92
C VAL A 108 -5.40 6.89 10.93
N PRO A 109 -5.58 8.15 11.38
CA PRO A 109 -5.60 9.31 10.50
C PRO A 109 -4.37 9.38 9.60
N ILE A 110 -4.58 9.62 8.31
CA ILE A 110 -3.51 9.85 7.35
C ILE A 110 -3.25 11.35 7.24
N SER A 111 -2.00 11.77 7.40
CA SER A 111 -1.66 13.19 7.33
C SER A 111 -1.75 13.71 5.90
N SER A 112 -2.25 14.93 5.73
CA SER A 112 -2.30 15.59 4.41
C SER A 112 -0.91 15.79 3.81
N GLU A 113 0.11 15.93 4.66
CA GLU A 113 1.51 16.00 4.22
C GLU A 113 1.98 14.68 3.59
N MET A 114 1.62 13.53 4.16
CA MET A 114 1.93 12.22 3.58
C MET A 114 1.26 12.06 2.21
N VAL A 115 -0.01 12.45 2.10
CA VAL A 115 -0.76 12.42 0.83
C VAL A 115 -0.05 13.26 -0.24
N LYS A 116 0.29 14.52 0.08
CA LYS A 116 0.98 15.42 -0.85
C LYS A 116 2.34 14.91 -1.30
N ARG A 117 3.12 14.33 -0.39
CA ARG A 117 4.42 13.74 -0.74
C ARG A 117 4.27 12.51 -1.62
N ALA A 118 3.30 11.65 -1.33
CA ALA A 118 3.00 10.50 -2.16
C ALA A 118 2.55 10.93 -3.58
N GLN A 119 1.66 11.93 -3.68
CA GLN A 119 1.26 12.56 -4.95
C GLN A 119 2.47 13.08 -5.73
N ALA A 120 3.39 13.79 -5.07
CA ALA A 120 4.61 14.30 -5.71
C ALA A 120 5.52 13.17 -6.22
N ILE A 121 5.74 12.11 -5.43
CA ILE A 121 6.54 10.95 -5.83
C ILE A 121 5.91 10.22 -7.03
N LEU A 122 4.59 10.07 -7.00
CA LEU A 122 3.80 9.43 -8.06
C LEU A 122 3.51 10.38 -9.23
N SER A 123 3.88 11.66 -9.10
CA SER A 123 3.63 12.71 -10.10
C SER A 123 2.16 12.74 -10.54
N THR A 124 1.23 12.66 -9.60
CA THR A 124 -0.22 12.69 -9.85
C THR A 124 -0.90 13.81 -9.06
N ASP A 125 -1.95 14.39 -9.65
CA ASP A 125 -2.82 15.38 -9.01
C ASP A 125 -4.13 14.74 -8.50
N GLU A 126 -4.30 13.44 -8.68
CA GLU A 126 -5.47 12.71 -8.21
C GLU A 126 -5.48 12.60 -6.68
N GLU A 127 -6.67 12.61 -6.10
CA GLU A 127 -6.86 12.32 -4.67
C GLU A 127 -6.87 10.80 -4.41
N PRO A 128 -6.36 10.33 -3.26
CA PRO A 128 -6.42 8.93 -2.92
C PRO A 128 -7.87 8.45 -2.78
N SER A 129 -8.09 7.20 -3.19
CA SER A 129 -9.40 6.56 -3.18
C SER A 129 -9.41 5.34 -2.27
N TRP A 130 -10.60 4.85 -1.94
CA TRP A 130 -10.77 3.60 -1.20
C TRP A 130 -10.86 2.41 -2.15
N TRP A 131 -10.06 1.40 -1.85
CA TRP A 131 -9.89 0.18 -2.64
C TRP A 131 -10.31 -1.03 -1.81
N PRO A 132 -11.28 -1.85 -2.26
CA PRO A 132 -11.61 -3.08 -1.59
C PRO A 132 -10.46 -4.08 -1.73
N MET A 133 -9.94 -4.57 -0.61
CA MET A 133 -8.75 -5.42 -0.58
C MET A 133 -9.13 -6.89 -0.34
N MET A 134 -10.01 -7.43 -1.19
CA MET A 134 -10.61 -8.76 -1.00
C MET A 134 -9.58 -9.90 -0.91
N GLU A 135 -8.45 -9.75 -1.59
CA GLU A 135 -7.37 -10.73 -1.60
C GLU A 135 -6.24 -10.40 -0.62
N PHE A 136 -6.36 -9.31 0.13
CA PHE A 136 -5.33 -8.91 1.08
C PHE A 136 -5.68 -9.37 2.47
N CYS A 137 -4.65 -9.66 3.26
CA CYS A 137 -4.83 -10.04 4.64
C CYS A 137 -3.76 -9.43 5.53
N TYR A 138 -4.15 -9.10 6.76
CA TYR A 138 -3.18 -8.82 7.78
C TYR A 138 -2.46 -10.12 8.18
N PRO A 139 -1.14 -10.06 8.42
CA PRO A 139 -0.42 -11.20 8.97
C PRO A 139 -0.92 -11.52 10.39
N SER A 140 -0.62 -12.72 10.89
CA SER A 140 -0.91 -13.09 12.27
C SER A 140 -0.32 -12.05 13.25
N PRO A 141 -1.10 -11.52 14.22
CA PRO A 141 -0.62 -10.55 15.20
C PRO A 141 0.65 -10.99 15.92
N LYS A 142 0.72 -12.28 16.28
CA LYS A 142 1.86 -12.86 16.99
C LYS A 142 3.15 -12.72 16.18
N SER A 143 3.10 -13.03 14.89
CA SER A 143 4.26 -12.94 14.00
C SER A 143 4.64 -11.48 13.77
N TRP A 144 3.65 -10.63 13.48
CA TRP A 144 3.86 -9.21 13.22
C TRP A 144 4.50 -8.47 14.40
N LEU A 145 3.99 -8.68 15.61
CA LEU A 145 4.50 -8.02 16.81
C LEU A 145 5.91 -8.50 17.17
N ALA A 146 6.20 -9.79 17.00
CA ALA A 146 7.54 -10.33 17.23
C ALA A 146 8.57 -9.74 16.25
N ASP A 147 8.20 -9.53 15.00
CA ASP A 147 9.08 -8.91 14.01
C ASP A 147 9.28 -7.41 14.29
N LYS A 148 8.21 -6.68 14.65
CA LYS A 148 8.29 -5.26 15.07
C LYS A 148 9.23 -5.08 16.27
N GLU A 149 9.16 -5.95 17.27
CA GLU A 149 10.02 -5.91 18.46
C GLU A 149 11.49 -6.16 18.11
N LYS A 150 11.80 -7.15 17.25
CA LYS A 150 13.18 -7.40 16.78
C LYS A 150 13.76 -6.20 16.05
N HIS A 151 13.00 -5.58 15.16
CA HIS A 151 13.46 -4.39 14.41
C HIS A 151 13.69 -3.20 15.34
N MET A 152 12.83 -2.97 16.33
CA MET A 152 13.03 -1.92 17.33
C MET A 152 14.31 -2.15 18.14
N GLN A 153 14.54 -3.38 18.63
CA GLN A 153 15.74 -3.73 19.40
C GLN A 153 17.05 -3.61 18.60
N GLN A 154 17.01 -3.81 17.28
CA GLN A 154 18.16 -3.62 16.39
C GLN A 154 18.43 -2.15 16.09
N ALA A 155 17.39 -1.31 16.03
CA ALA A 155 17.54 0.13 15.80
C ALA A 155 18.02 0.91 17.05
N THR A 156 17.99 0.29 18.23
CA THR A 156 18.46 0.92 19.50
C THR A 156 19.87 0.50 19.92
N LYS A 157 20.56 -0.33 19.12
CA LYS A 157 21.95 -0.74 19.33
C LYS A 157 22.87 -0.02 18.37
#